data_AF-A0A8X6RA78-F1
#
_entry.id   AF-A0A8X6RA78-F1
#
_cell.length_a   1.000
_cell.length_b   1.000
_cell.length_c   1.000
_cell.angle_alpha   90.00
_cell.angle_beta   90.00
_cell.angle_gamma   90.00
#
_symmetry.space_group_name_H-M   'P 1'
#
loop_
_entity.id
_entity.type
_entity.pdbx_description
1 polymer ?
#
loop_
_entity_poly.entity_id
_entity_poly.type
_entity_poly.pdbx_seq_one_letter_code
_entity_poly.pdbx_strand_id
1 'polypeptide(L)'
;MRLKSKDRDSIPENLSPLKTSVSDLIKIIPNFDIRDGDIVLFLTLFERQAKRIGVEKTNWVSALLARMPPDITQLIARESE
;
A
#
# COMPACT_ATOMS: atom_id res chain seq x y z
N MET A 1 -24.58 5.63 49.01
CA MET A 1 -24.85 6.15 47.66
C MET A 1 -24.08 7.45 47.43
N ARG A 2 -23.09 7.44 46.53
CA ARG A 2 -22.59 8.65 45.85
C ARG A 2 -21.91 8.22 44.56
N LEU A 3 -22.66 8.25 43.46
CA LEU A 3 -22.15 8.04 42.12
C LEU A 3 -21.27 9.25 41.77
N LYS A 4 -19.98 9.03 41.52
CA LYS A 4 -19.12 10.00 40.85
C LYS A 4 -19.08 9.63 39.38
N SER A 5 -19.92 10.34 38.64
CA SER A 5 -19.98 10.37 37.19
C SER A 5 -18.83 11.17 36.60
N LYS A 6 -18.53 10.84 35.33
CA LYS A 6 -17.93 11.69 34.28
C LYS A 6 -16.41 11.52 34.10
N ASP A 7 -16.07 10.53 33.29
CA ASP A 7 -15.07 10.67 32.21
C ASP A 7 -15.57 9.80 31.05
N ARG A 8 -16.26 10.44 30.11
CA ARG A 8 -16.84 9.78 28.91
C ARG A 8 -16.38 10.45 27.63
N ASP A 9 -15.19 11.04 27.61
CA ASP A 9 -14.63 11.68 26.40
C ASP A 9 -13.10 11.46 26.27
N SER A 10 -12.57 10.33 26.75
CA SER A 10 -11.28 9.85 26.25
C SER A 10 -11.55 8.94 25.05
N ILE A 11 -11.76 9.53 23.88
CA ILE A 11 -11.53 8.80 22.63
C ILE A 11 -10.04 8.41 22.69
N PRO A 12 -9.67 7.11 22.65
CA PRO A 12 -8.28 6.76 22.53
C PRO A 12 -7.77 7.36 21.23
N GLU A 13 -6.90 8.37 21.33
CA GLU A 13 -6.20 9.06 20.25
C GLU A 13 -5.14 8.14 19.59
N ASN A 14 -5.50 6.87 19.37
CA ASN A 14 -4.65 5.89 18.70
C ASN A 14 -5.46 4.79 17.99
N LEU A 15 -6.61 5.14 17.44
CA LEU A 15 -7.16 4.40 16.30
C LEU A 15 -6.88 5.23 15.05
N SER A 16 -5.59 5.50 14.79
CA SER A 16 -5.18 5.72 13.41
C SER A 16 -5.74 4.56 12.59
N PRO A 17 -6.44 4.80 11.45
CA PRO A 17 -6.93 3.73 10.60
C PRO A 17 -5.77 2.77 10.40
N LEU A 18 -5.97 1.49 10.75
CA LEU A 18 -4.97 0.42 10.64
C LEU A 18 -4.09 0.73 9.44
N LYS A 19 -2.85 1.20 9.69
CA LYS A 19 -1.98 1.72 8.61
C LYS A 19 -1.66 0.51 7.74
N THR A 20 -2.47 0.30 6.70
CA THR A 20 -2.38 -0.91 5.88
C THR A 20 -1.00 -0.96 5.27
N SER A 21 -0.33 -2.09 5.47
CA SER A 21 1.09 -2.19 5.20
C SER A 21 1.34 -2.50 3.73
N VAL A 22 2.51 -2.11 3.23
CA VAL A 22 3.04 -2.53 1.92
C VAL A 22 3.03 -4.05 1.80
N SER A 23 3.32 -4.76 2.89
CA SER A 23 3.31 -6.22 2.95
C SER A 23 1.93 -6.81 2.63
N ASP A 24 0.84 -6.13 3.00
CA ASP A 24 -0.52 -6.57 2.69
C ASP A 24 -0.87 -6.30 1.23
N LEU A 25 -0.38 -5.21 0.65
CA LEU A 25 -0.52 -4.92 -0.78
C LEU A 25 0.23 -5.93 -1.66
N ILE A 26 1.46 -6.29 -1.27
CA ILE A 26 2.29 -7.24 -2.02
C ILE A 26 1.67 -8.64 -2.04
N LYS A 27 0.92 -9.03 -0.99
CA LYS A 27 0.21 -10.32 -0.95
C LYS A 27 -0.96 -10.42 -1.93
N ILE A 28 -1.60 -9.30 -2.28
CA ILE A 28 -2.83 -9.27 -3.09
C ILE A 28 -2.62 -8.95 -4.56
N ILE A 29 -1.52 -8.27 -4.90
CA ILE A 29 -1.16 -7.96 -6.29
C ILE A 29 -0.30 -9.10 -6.82
N PRO A 30 -0.46 -9.62 -8.04
CA PRO A 30 0.45 -10.61 -8.64
C PRO A 30 1.82 -10.01 -9.00
N ASN A 31 2.81 -10.83 -9.34
CA ASN A 31 4.02 -10.32 -9.99
C ASN A 31 3.68 -9.92 -11.42
N PHE A 32 4.38 -8.92 -11.97
CA PHE A 32 4.23 -8.56 -13.38
C PHE A 32 4.94 -9.59 -14.28
N ASP A 33 4.26 -10.02 -15.34
CA ASP A 33 4.81 -10.91 -16.37
C ASP A 33 5.36 -10.06 -17.53
N ILE A 34 6.68 -10.16 -17.79
CA ILE A 34 7.32 -9.41 -18.87
C ILE A 34 6.89 -9.90 -20.25
N ARG A 35 6.53 -11.18 -20.38
CA ARG A 35 6.32 -11.80 -21.69
C ARG A 35 4.95 -11.48 -22.26
N ASP A 36 3.93 -11.64 -21.44
CA ASP A 36 2.53 -11.59 -21.87
C ASP A 36 1.69 -10.58 -21.04
N GLY A 37 2.31 -9.88 -20.09
CA GLY A 37 1.61 -8.97 -19.19
C GLY A 37 1.24 -7.63 -19.84
N ASP A 38 -0.04 -7.25 -19.74
CA ASP A 38 -0.49 -5.89 -20.05
C ASP A 38 -0.12 -4.94 -18.90
N ILE A 39 0.84 -4.05 -19.16
CA ILE A 39 1.33 -3.08 -18.17
C ILE A 39 0.27 -2.07 -17.72
N VAL A 40 -0.63 -1.66 -18.62
CA VAL A 40 -1.69 -0.70 -18.30
C VAL A 40 -2.70 -1.34 -17.35
N LEU A 41 -3.09 -2.58 -17.64
CA LEU A 41 -3.98 -3.35 -16.77
C LEU A 41 -3.33 -3.60 -15.40
N PHE A 42 -2.05 -3.99 -15.38
CA PHE A 42 -1.31 -4.22 -14.14
C PHE A 42 -1.26 -2.98 -13.24
N LEU A 43 -0.87 -1.82 -13.80
CA LEU A 43 -0.80 -0.56 -13.05
C LEU A 43 -2.18 -0.10 -12.57
N THR A 44 -3.22 -0.28 -13.39
CA THR A 44 -4.60 0.03 -13.02
C THR A 44 -5.07 -0.82 -11.84
N LEU A 45 -4.78 -2.13 -11.86
CA LEU A 45 -5.09 -3.03 -10.77
C LEU A 45 -4.31 -2.67 -9.50
N PHE A 46 -3.02 -2.38 -9.64
CA PHE A 46 -2.16 -1.95 -8.53
C PHE A 46 -2.74 -0.72 -7.82
N GLU A 47 -3.03 0.34 -8.58
CA GLU A 47 -3.57 1.59 -8.04
C GLU A 47 -4.91 1.35 -7.34
N ARG A 48 -5.79 0.55 -7.93
CA ARG A 48 -7.09 0.22 -7.32
C ARG A 48 -6.93 -0.52 -6.00
N GLN A 49 -6.02 -1.50 -5.90
CA GLN A 49 -5.81 -2.24 -4.66
C GLN A 49 -5.14 -1.38 -3.59
N ALA A 50 -4.14 -0.58 -3.96
CA ALA A 50 -3.47 0.34 -3.06
C ALA A 50 -4.45 1.35 -2.45
N LYS A 51 -5.32 1.94 -3.27
CA LYS A 51 -6.41 2.82 -2.81
C LYS A 51 -7.43 2.09 -1.94
N ARG A 52 -7.84 0.88 -2.34
CA ARG A 52 -8.87 0.11 -1.64
C ARG A 52 -8.48 -0.23 -0.21
N ILE A 53 -7.22 -0.61 0.01
CA ILE A 53 -6.75 -0.96 1.35
C ILE A 53 -6.23 0.26 2.12
N GLY A 54 -5.87 1.35 1.43
CA GLY A 54 -5.46 2.60 2.08
C GLY A 54 -3.95 2.74 2.25
N VAL A 55 -3.15 2.20 1.32
CA VAL A 55 -1.69 2.36 1.34
C VAL A 55 -1.33 3.83 1.08
N GLU A 56 -0.47 4.39 1.92
CA GLU A 56 0.06 5.73 1.76
C GLU A 56 0.86 5.86 0.45
N LYS A 57 0.63 6.93 -0.33
CA LYS A 57 1.26 7.14 -1.65
C LYS A 57 2.78 7.11 -1.65
N THR A 58 3.42 7.55 -0.56
CA THR A 58 4.87 7.49 -0.35
C THR A 58 5.43 6.07 -0.43
N ASN A 59 4.60 5.06 -0.16
CA ASN A 59 4.96 3.66 -0.20
C ASN A 59 4.56 2.95 -1.51
N TRP A 60 3.95 3.66 -2.47
CA TRP A 60 3.47 3.02 -3.70
C TRP A 60 4.62 2.59 -4.60
N VAL A 61 5.66 3.41 -4.73
CA VAL A 61 6.81 3.10 -5.59
C VAL A 61 7.54 1.85 -5.08
N SER A 62 7.81 1.76 -3.77
CA SER A 62 8.47 0.60 -3.18
C SER A 62 7.61 -0.67 -3.31
N ALA A 63 6.29 -0.57 -3.10
CA ALA A 63 5.37 -1.69 -3.30
C ALA A 63 5.28 -2.14 -4.76
N LEU A 64 5.30 -1.19 -5.71
CA LEU A 64 5.28 -1.47 -7.13
C LEU A 64 6.55 -2.20 -7.55
N LEU A 65 7.73 -1.66 -7.22
CA LEU A 65 9.02 -2.28 -7.53
C LEU A 65 9.14 -3.71 -6.98
N ALA A 66 8.55 -3.99 -5.82
CA ALA A 66 8.51 -5.34 -5.25
C ALA A 66 7.69 -6.37 -6.05
N ARG A 67 6.83 -5.91 -6.98
CA ARG A 67 6.06 -6.77 -7.91
C ARG A 67 6.61 -6.73 -9.34
N MET A 68 7.61 -5.88 -9.60
CA MET A 68 8.24 -5.77 -10.91
C MET A 68 9.40 -6.75 -11.02
N PRO A 69 9.63 -7.31 -12.22
CA PRO A 69 10.79 -8.13 -12.48
C PRO A 69 12.12 -7.37 -12.34
N PRO A 70 13.20 -8.05 -11.91
CA PRO A 70 14.49 -7.42 -11.63
C PRO A 70 15.08 -6.62 -12.79
N ASP A 71 14.82 -7.02 -14.03
CA ASP A 71 15.33 -6.33 -15.22
C ASP A 71 14.70 -4.95 -15.37
N ILE A 72 13.40 -4.84 -15.06
CA ILE A 72 12.66 -3.57 -15.11
C ILE A 72 13.02 -2.68 -13.92
N THR A 73 13.15 -3.25 -12.71
CA THR A 73 13.54 -2.46 -11.53
C THR A 73 14.93 -1.87 -11.67
N GLN A 74 15.87 -2.60 -12.29
CA GLN A 74 17.21 -2.09 -12.58
C GLN A 74 17.22 -0.98 -13.64
N LEU A 75 16.35 -1.05 -14.65
CA LEU A 75 16.20 0.03 -15.64
C LEU A 75 15.68 1.30 -14.97
N ILE A 76 14.62 1.20 -14.18
CA ILE A 76 14.03 2.35 -13.46
C ILE A 76 15.02 2.96 -12.46
N ALA A 77 15.79 2.13 -11.76
CA ALA A 77 16.78 2.62 -10.79
C ALA A 77 17.97 3.35 -11.45
N ARG A 78 18.25 3.08 -12.74
CA ARG A 78 19.30 3.78 -13.50
C ARG A 78 18.84 5.11 -14.08
N GLU A 79 17.53 5.29 -14.25
CA GLU A 79 16.95 6.54 -14.78
C GLU A 79 16.74 7.63 -13.73
N SER A 80 17.00 7.38 -12.44
CA SER A 80 16.92 8.45 -11.43
C SER A 80 18.14 9.38 -11.53
N GLU A 81 18.02 10.43 -12.36
CA GLU A 81 18.81 11.67 -12.28
C GLU A 81 18.11 12.72 -11.42
#